data_AF-A0A6I1R071-F1
#
_entry.id   AF-A0A6I1R071-F1
#
_cell.length_a   1.000
_cell.length_b   1.000
_cell.length_c   1.000
_cell.angle_alpha   90.00
_cell.angle_beta   90.00
_cell.angle_gamma   90.00
#
_symmetry.space_group_name_H-M   'P 1'
#
loop_
_entity.id
_entity.type
_entity.pdbx_description
1 polymer ?
#
loop_
_entity_poly.entity_id
_entity_poly.type
_entity_poly.pdbx_seq_one_letter_code
_entity_poly.pdbx_strand_id
1 'polypeptide(L)'
;MGDPLCLDQYKTPEASRRLANVVLAAGALGRPMLGTPGIPPERVKILRNAFNTTMKDPAFLAELEKRKFDLAPTTGDELEKIVKEAMSQSPETIAKMKKLLGG
;
A
#
# COMPACT_ATOMS: atom_id res chain seq x y z
N MET A 1 -9.89 1.56 9.21
CA MET A 1 -11.08 0.68 9.27
C MET A 1 -11.40 0.25 7.86
N GLY A 2 -10.91 -0.93 7.47
CA GLY A 2 -11.07 -1.46 6.12
C GLY A 2 -10.45 -2.85 6.10
N ASP A 3 -10.81 -3.65 7.09
CA ASP A 3 -10.10 -4.87 7.43
C ASP A 3 -10.61 -5.97 6.49
N PRO A 4 -9.72 -6.77 5.85
CA PRO A 4 -10.10 -7.79 4.86
C PRO A 4 -11.16 -8.78 5.36
N LEU A 5 -11.29 -8.93 6.68
CA LEU A 5 -12.27 -9.75 7.38
C LEU A 5 -13.72 -9.38 7.07
N CYS A 6 -14.05 -8.12 6.72
CA CYS A 6 -15.43 -7.75 6.42
C CYS A 6 -15.91 -8.36 5.09
N LEU A 7 -15.06 -8.42 4.06
CA LEU A 7 -15.42 -8.91 2.73
C LEU A 7 -15.64 -10.43 2.68
N ASP A 8 -15.00 -11.16 3.61
CA ASP A 8 -15.21 -12.60 3.79
C ASP A 8 -16.51 -12.93 4.52
N GLN A 9 -16.94 -12.12 5.49
CA GLN A 9 -18.22 -12.34 6.17
C GLN A 9 -19.43 -12.16 5.25
N TYR A 10 -19.37 -11.25 4.27
CA TYR A 10 -20.53 -10.92 3.42
C TYR A 10 -20.61 -11.67 2.08
N LYS A 11 -19.77 -12.70 1.84
CA LYS A 11 -19.70 -13.43 0.56
C LYS A 11 -19.70 -12.48 -0.66
N THR A 12 -18.96 -11.39 -0.54
CA THR A 12 -19.00 -10.30 -1.51
C THR A 12 -18.54 -10.80 -2.88
N PRO A 13 -19.29 -10.53 -3.97
CA PRO A 13 -18.91 -10.93 -5.32
C PRO A 13 -17.48 -10.47 -5.66
N GLU A 14 -16.74 -11.29 -6.41
CA GLU A 14 -15.31 -11.07 -6.68
C GLU A 14 -15.03 -9.69 -7.29
N ALA A 15 -15.88 -9.22 -8.19
CA ALA A 15 -15.77 -7.89 -8.79
C ALA A 15 -15.86 -6.76 -7.75
N SER A 16 -16.71 -6.90 -6.74
CA SER A 16 -16.86 -5.93 -5.66
C SER A 16 -15.71 -6.01 -4.65
N ARG A 17 -15.14 -7.20 -4.42
CA ARG A 17 -13.90 -7.35 -3.64
C ARG A 17 -12.71 -6.69 -4.31
N ARG A 18 -12.52 -6.91 -5.61
CA ARG A 18 -11.45 -6.28 -6.39
C ARG A 18 -11.56 -4.75 -6.33
N LEU A 19 -12.77 -4.21 -6.47
CA LEU A 19 -13.02 -2.78 -6.34
C LEU A 19 -12.67 -2.28 -4.93
N ALA A 20 -13.12 -2.96 -3.88
CA ALA A 20 -12.79 -2.61 -2.50
C ALA A 20 -11.28 -2.63 -2.26
N ASN A 21 -10.56 -3.63 -2.77
CA ASN A 21 -9.10 -3.71 -2.67
C ASN A 21 -8.40 -2.51 -3.33
N VAL A 22 -8.87 -2.06 -4.50
CA VAL A 22 -8.28 -0.88 -5.17
C VAL A 22 -8.54 0.41 -4.40
N VAL A 23 -9.76 0.57 -3.86
CA VAL A 23 -10.11 1.75 -3.04
C VAL A 23 -9.32 1.76 -1.73
N LEU A 24 -9.21 0.60 -1.07
CA LEU A 24 -8.44 0.45 0.17
C LEU A 24 -6.94 0.55 -0.05
N ALA A 25 -6.43 0.13 -1.21
CA ALA A 25 -5.03 0.28 -1.58
C ALA A 25 -4.59 1.75 -1.48
N ALA A 26 -5.41 2.72 -1.93
CA ALA A 26 -5.08 4.14 -1.78
C ALA A 26 -4.84 4.55 -0.32
N GLY A 27 -5.59 3.98 0.63
CA GLY A 27 -5.38 4.17 2.06
C GLY A 27 -4.15 3.42 2.61
N ALA A 28 -3.91 2.19 2.13
CA ALA A 28 -2.80 1.33 2.55
C ALA A 28 -1.43 1.81 2.02
N LEU A 29 -1.41 2.55 0.90
CA LEU A 29 -0.20 3.14 0.35
C LEU A 29 0.37 4.23 1.27
N GLY A 30 -0.47 4.88 2.09
CA GLY A 30 -0.04 5.92 3.03
C GLY A 30 0.77 7.02 2.34
N ARG A 31 2.05 7.15 2.71
CA ARG A 31 3.02 8.06 2.07
C ARG A 31 4.21 7.25 1.56
N PRO A 32 4.10 6.62 0.37
CA PRO A 32 5.12 5.71 -0.10
C PRO A 32 6.38 6.48 -0.54
N MET A 33 7.54 5.90 -0.27
CA MET A 33 8.79 6.34 -0.90
C MET A 33 8.97 5.61 -2.23
N LEU A 34 9.11 6.37 -3.32
CA LEU A 34 9.20 5.83 -4.67
C LEU A 34 10.57 6.18 -5.29
N GLY A 35 11.15 5.20 -5.98
CA GLY A 35 12.32 5.40 -6.83
C GLY A 35 11.94 5.59 -8.29
N THR A 36 12.85 6.13 -9.10
CA THR A 36 12.67 6.21 -10.55
C THR A 36 12.75 4.83 -11.20
N PRO A 37 12.12 4.64 -12.38
CA PRO A 37 12.34 3.45 -13.19
C PRO A 37 13.82 3.30 -13.58
N GLY A 38 14.32 2.06 -13.61
CA GLY A 38 15.69 1.76 -14.05
C GLY A 38 16.76 1.81 -12.96
N ILE A 39 16.39 2.00 -11.68
CA ILE A 39 17.35 1.84 -10.57
C ILE A 39 17.88 0.39 -10.56
N PRO A 40 19.21 0.19 -10.53
CA PRO A 40 19.79 -1.16 -10.42
C PRO A 40 19.22 -1.94 -9.22
N PRO A 41 18.90 -3.24 -9.38
CA PRO A 41 18.28 -4.05 -8.31
C PRO A 41 19.04 -4.02 -6.98
N GLU A 42 20.37 -4.02 -7.02
CA GLU A 42 21.21 -3.92 -5.81
C GLU A 42 21.00 -2.61 -5.06
N ARG A 43 20.81 -1.49 -5.78
CA ARG A 43 20.50 -0.20 -5.13
C ARG A 43 19.10 -0.20 -4.52
N VAL A 44 18.12 -0.82 -5.17
CA VAL A 44 16.78 -1.00 -4.60
C VAL A 44 16.87 -1.79 -3.30
N LYS A 45 17.64 -2.88 -3.29
CA LYS A 45 17.85 -3.72 -2.11
C LYS A 45 18.47 -2.94 -0.95
N ILE A 46 19.51 -2.15 -1.22
CA ILE A 46 20.15 -1.29 -0.20
C ILE A 46 19.14 -0.30 0.39
N LEU A 47 18.36 0.39 -0.45
CA LEU A 47 17.36 1.37 0.00
C LEU A 47 16.25 0.72 0.83
N ARG A 48 15.74 -0.46 0.41
CA ARG A 48 14.75 -1.22 1.18
C ARG A 48 15.29 -1.64 2.54
N ASN A 49 16.51 -2.14 2.59
CA ASN A 49 17.15 -2.55 3.83
C ASN A 49 17.35 -1.36 4.78
N ALA A 50 17.89 -0.25 4.26
CA ALA A 50 18.08 0.97 5.05
C ALA A 50 16.76 1.48 5.64
N PHE A 51 15.69 1.52 4.84
CA PHE A 51 14.36 1.90 5.30
C PHE A 51 13.87 0.97 6.43
N ASN A 52 13.96 -0.34 6.23
CA ASN A 52 13.51 -1.32 7.22
C ASN A 52 14.31 -1.24 8.53
N THR A 53 15.60 -0.94 8.46
CA THR A 53 16.44 -0.74 9.65
C THR A 53 16.03 0.54 10.38
N THR A 54 15.82 1.66 9.69
CA THR A 54 15.40 2.92 10.30
C THR A 54 14.04 2.80 11.00
N MET A 55 13.08 2.08 10.41
CA MET A 55 11.76 1.88 11.01
C MET A 55 11.80 1.06 12.32
N LYS A 56 12.92 0.39 12.61
CA LYS A 56 13.17 -0.36 13.84
C LYS A 56 14.18 0.32 14.76
N ASP A 57 14.75 1.44 14.35
CA ASP A 57 15.80 2.12 15.10
C ASP A 57 15.21 2.76 16.37
N PRO A 58 15.73 2.44 17.58
CA PRO A 58 15.18 2.96 18.83
C PRO A 58 15.27 4.49 18.95
N ALA A 59 16.30 5.12 18.38
CA ALA A 59 16.44 6.58 18.42
C ALA A 59 15.40 7.25 17.52
N PHE A 60 15.13 6.67 16.34
CA PHE A 60 14.05 7.10 15.47
C PHE A 60 12.67 6.95 16.12
N LEU A 61 12.39 5.81 16.74
CA LEU A 61 11.11 5.56 17.43
C LEU A 61 10.89 6.51 18.61
N ALA A 62 11.93 6.79 19.40
CA ALA A 62 11.85 7.75 20.50
C ALA A 62 11.57 9.18 20.02
N GLU A 63 12.04 9.56 18.84
CA GLU A 63 11.73 10.85 18.24
C GLU A 63 10.28 10.93 17.73
N LEU A 64 9.77 9.84 17.15
CA LEU A 64 8.37 9.75 16.73
C LEU A 64 7.41 9.84 17.92
N GLU A 65 7.73 9.19 19.04
CA GLU A 65 6.94 9.26 20.27
C GLU A 65 6.88 10.70 20.83
N LYS A 66 8.02 11.39 20.88
CA LYS A 66 8.09 12.81 21.30
C LYS A 66 7.23 13.71 20.43
N ARG A 67 7.19 13.43 19.12
CA ARG A 67 6.41 14.19 18.13
C ARG A 67 4.96 13.72 18.02
N LYS A 68 4.57 12.66 18.75
CA LYS A 68 3.24 12.01 18.69
C LYS A 68 2.85 11.61 17.26
N PHE A 69 3.80 11.08 16.50
CA PHE A 69 3.55 10.57 15.16
C PHE A 69 3.21 9.08 15.20
N ASP A 70 2.04 8.74 14.69
CA ASP A 70 1.67 7.34 14.45
C ASP A 70 2.48 6.78 13.27
N LEU A 71 3.25 5.74 13.54
CA LEU A 71 4.05 5.06 12.54
C LEU A 71 3.33 3.80 12.06
N ALA A 72 2.90 3.81 10.79
CA ALA A 72 2.39 2.63 10.09
C ALA A 72 3.10 2.50 8.74
N PRO A 73 4.36 2.03 8.71
CA PRO A 73 5.16 2.00 7.51
C PRO A 73 4.84 0.75 6.69
N THR A 74 4.50 0.92 5.42
CA THR A 74 4.37 -0.18 4.45
C THR A 74 5.75 -0.50 3.89
N THR A 75 6.18 -1.76 3.95
CA THR A 75 7.50 -2.14 3.43
C THR A 75 7.55 -2.05 1.90
N GLY A 76 8.74 -1.93 1.33
CA GLY A 76 8.91 -1.85 -0.12
C GLY A 76 8.38 -3.08 -0.87
N ASP A 77 8.42 -4.26 -0.25
CA ASP A 77 7.92 -5.50 -0.85
C ASP A 77 6.38 -5.58 -0.80
N GLU A 78 5.77 -5.13 0.29
CA GLU A 78 4.30 -5.02 0.40
C GLU A 78 3.75 -3.97 -0.56
N LEU A 79 4.43 -2.82 -0.64
CA LEU A 79 4.11 -1.75 -1.58
C LEU A 79 4.14 -2.26 -3.03
N GLU A 80 5.16 -3.03 -3.39
CA GLU A 80 5.26 -3.63 -4.73
C GLU A 80 4.10 -4.57 -5.04
N LYS A 81 3.66 -5.38 -4.06
CA LYS A 81 2.49 -6.27 -4.23
C LYS A 81 1.21 -5.48 -4.44
N ILE A 82 0.95 -4.49 -3.58
CA ILE A 82 -0.24 -3.63 -3.67
C ILE A 82 -0.31 -2.94 -5.03
N VAL A 83 0.81 -2.38 -5.49
CA VAL A 83 0.88 -1.71 -6.80
C VAL A 83 0.66 -2.70 -7.95
N LYS A 84 1.26 -3.90 -7.91
CA LYS A 84 1.03 -4.91 -8.96
C LYS A 84 -0.43 -5.33 -9.02
N GLU A 85 -1.06 -5.58 -7.88
CA GLU A 85 -2.48 -5.95 -7.80
C GLU A 85 -3.40 -4.81 -8.28
N ALA A 86 -3.09 -3.57 -7.93
CA ALA A 86 -3.83 -2.41 -8.39
C ALA A 86 -3.70 -2.17 -9.90
N MET A 87 -2.52 -2.45 -10.48
CA MET A 87 -2.25 -2.26 -11.91
C MET A 87 -2.73 -3.44 -12.76
N SER A 88 -2.95 -4.63 -12.19
CA SER A 88 -3.45 -5.82 -12.90
C SER A 88 -4.98 -5.90 -12.99
N GLN A 89 -5.70 -4.80 -12.76
CA GLN A 89 -7.16 -4.79 -12.78
C GLN A 89 -7.71 -4.88 -14.21
N SER A 90 -8.83 -5.60 -14.37
CA SER A 90 -9.46 -5.74 -15.69
C SER A 90 -10.06 -4.40 -16.17
N PRO A 91 -10.16 -4.19 -17.51
CA PRO A 91 -10.79 -3.00 -18.07
C PRO A 91 -12.21 -2.75 -17.53
N GLU A 92 -12.98 -3.82 -17.31
CA GLU A 92 -14.32 -3.74 -16.72
C GLU A 92 -14.31 -3.20 -15.28
N THR A 93 -13.34 -3.63 -14.45
CA THR A 93 -13.20 -3.13 -13.07
C THR A 93 -12.79 -1.66 -13.07
N ILE A 94 -11.86 -1.25 -13.96
CA ILE A 94 -11.45 0.15 -14.11
C ILE A 94 -12.64 1.03 -14.54
N ALA A 95 -13.46 0.55 -15.47
CA ALA A 95 -14.65 1.28 -15.93
C ALA A 95 -15.68 1.46 -14.80
N LYS A 96 -15.93 0.42 -13.99
CA LYS A 96 -16.79 0.53 -12.80
C LYS A 96 -16.22 1.51 -11.77
N MET A 97 -14.92 1.49 -11.55
CA MET A 97 -14.27 2.40 -10.59
C MET A 97 -14.36 3.87 -11.03
N LYS A 98 -14.12 4.18 -12.31
CA LYS A 98 -14.30 5.54 -12.85
C LYS A 98 -15.71 6.08 -12.64
N LYS A 99 -16.73 5.22 -12.81
CA LYS A 99 -18.14 5.59 -12.60
C LYS A 99 -18.46 5.87 -11.12
N LEU A 100 -17.73 5.26 -10.19
CA LEU A 100 -17.96 5.41 -8.74
C LEU A 100 -17.16 6.56 -8.11
N LEU A 101 -15.96 6.87 -8.62
CA LEU A 101 -15.08 7.92 -8.09
C LEU A 101 -15.19 9.26 -8.82
N GLY A 102 -15.74 9.28 -10.04
CA GLY A 102 -15.95 10.48 -10.85
C GLY A 102 -17.40 10.97 -10.87
N GLY A 103 -18.18 10.61 -9.85
CA GLY A 103 -19.52 11.15 -9.61
C GLY A 103 -19.47 12.45 -8.84
#